data_AF-A0A523ALJ2-F1
#
_entry.id   AF-A0A523ALJ2-F1
#
_cell.length_a   1.000
_cell.length_b   1.000
_cell.length_c   1.000
_cell.angle_alpha   90.00
_cell.angle_beta   90.00
_cell.angle_gamma   90.00
#
_symmetry.space_group_name_H-M   'P 1'
#
loop_
_entity.id
_entity.type
_entity.pdbx_description
1 polymer ?
#
loop_
_entity_poly.entity_id
_entity_poly.type
_entity_poly.pdbx_seq_one_letter_code
_entity_poly.pdbx_strand_id
1 'polypeptide(L)' 'MDLEERPVLGALVRDLRLLYELAVELGYREREGDYVSKCHLCLDLRRHLAETGQFRELSPREFYEHL' A
#
# COMPACT_ATOMS: atom_id res chain seq x y z
N MET A 1 7.07 3.86 -19.10
CA MET A 1 6.05 3.72 -18.04
C MET A 1 6.31 4.81 -17.05
N ASP A 2 5.46 5.84 -16.98
CA ASP A 2 5.62 6.91 -15.98
C ASP A 2 5.19 6.38 -14.60
N LEU A 3 6.19 5.87 -13.87
CA LEU A 3 6.05 5.46 -12.48
C LEU A 3 5.97 6.68 -11.55
N GLU A 4 6.30 7.88 -12.05
CA GLU A 4 6.16 9.16 -11.33
C GLU A 4 4.68 9.55 -11.16
N GLU A 5 3.82 9.24 -12.12
CA GLU A 5 2.37 9.42 -12.01
C GLU A 5 1.67 8.28 -11.25
N ARG A 6 2.45 7.28 -10.85
CA ARG A 6 1.97 6.02 -10.28
C ARG A 6 2.81 5.59 -9.07
N PRO A 7 2.80 6.39 -7.99
CA PRO A 7 3.70 6.20 -6.86
C PRO A 7 3.57 4.83 -6.19
N VAL A 8 2.37 4.23 -6.17
CA VAL A 8 2.16 2.93 -5.53
C VAL A 8 2.78 1.80 -6.35
N LEU A 9 2.53 1.76 -7.66
CA LEU A 9 3.17 0.81 -8.56
C LEU A 9 4.68 1.07 -8.67
N GLY A 10 5.09 2.33 -8.64
CA GLY A 10 6.49 2.76 -8.55
C GLY A 10 7.21 2.14 -7.36
N ALA A 11 6.61 2.23 -6.17
CA ALA A 11 7.13 1.62 -4.96
C ALA A 11 7.15 0.09 -5.06
N LEU A 12 6.04 -0.55 -5.46
CA LEU A 12 5.93 -2.00 -5.57
C LEU A 12 6.95 -2.65 -6.52
N VAL A 13 7.28 -1.97 -7.63
CA VAL A 13 8.27 -2.46 -8.60
C VAL A 13 9.71 -2.30 -8.10
N ARG A 14 9.96 -1.29 -7.26
CA ARG A 14 11.31 -0.97 -6.77
C ARG A 14 11.65 -1.71 -5.48
N ASP A 15 10.88 -1.47 -4.41
CA ASP A 15 11.10 -2.05 -3.09
C ASP A 15 9.85 -1.90 -2.21
N LEU A 16 9.48 -2.97 -1.50
CA LEU A 16 8.40 -2.94 -0.50
C LEU A 16 8.64 -1.90 0.60
N ARG A 17 9.91 -1.61 0.93
CA ARG A 17 10.27 -0.54 1.88
C ARG A 17 9.75 0.83 1.44
N LEU A 18 9.80 1.14 0.15
CA LEU A 18 9.28 2.41 -0.38
C LEU A 18 7.77 2.50 -0.24
N LEU A 19 7.06 1.36 -0.37
CA LEU A 19 5.61 1.31 -0.15
C LEU A 19 5.29 1.54 1.33
N TYR A 20 6.11 0.97 2.21
CA TYR A 20 5.99 1.15 3.65
C TYR A 20 6.20 2.61 4.07
N GLU A 21 7.27 3.25 3.59
CA GLU A 21 7.55 4.67 3.85
C GLU A 21 6.39 5.56 3.40
N LEU A 22 5.88 5.35 2.18
CA LEU A 22 4.71 6.06 1.67
C LEU A 22 3.47 5.89 2.56
N ALA A 23 3.22 4.67 3.05
CA ALA A 23 2.10 4.40 3.93
C ALA A 23 2.27 5.11 5.28
N VAL A 24 3.47 5.08 5.87
CA VAL A 24 3.77 5.74 7.15
C VAL A 24 3.62 7.26 7.05
N GLU A 25 4.07 7.86 5.94
CA GLU A 25 3.85 9.29 5.65
C GLU A 25 2.35 9.66 5.62
N LEU A 26 1.51 8.72 5.20
CA LEU A 26 0.05 8.84 5.19
C LEU A 26 -0.62 8.30 6.45
N GLY A 27 0.13 8.17 7.54
CA GLY A 27 -0.38 7.86 8.87
C GLY A 27 -0.63 6.36 9.12
N TYR A 28 -0.08 5.47 8.29
CA TYR A 28 -0.10 4.05 8.57
C TYR A 28 0.59 3.76 9.90
N ARG A 29 -0.04 2.90 10.69
CA ARG A 29 0.55 2.32 11.89
C ARG A 29 0.53 0.82 11.73
N GLU A 30 1.68 0.20 11.90
CA GLU A 30 1.75 -1.26 11.95
C GLU A 30 0.74 -1.77 12.97
N ARG A 31 -0.08 -2.73 12.54
CA ARG A 31 -1.01 -3.40 13.44
C ARG A 31 -0.16 -4.31 14.32
N GLU A 32 -0.34 -4.25 15.64
CA GLU A 32 0.31 -5.15 16.58
C GLU A 32 -0.10 -6.59 16.25
N GLY A 33 0.69 -7.26 15.43
CA GLY A 33 0.42 -8.59 14.90
C GLY A 33 1.60 -9.07 14.07
N ASP A 34 1.91 -10.36 14.17
CA ASP A 34 3.01 -10.94 13.41
C ASP A 34 2.60 -11.04 11.94
N TYR A 35 3.12 -10.12 11.10
CA TYR A 35 3.05 -10.28 9.66
C TYR A 35 3.75 -11.59 9.28
N VAL A 36 2.95 -12.64 9.06
CA VAL A 36 3.44 -13.99 8.73
C VAL A 36 4.32 -13.98 7.46
N SER A 37 4.14 -12.99 6.58
CA SER A 37 4.98 -12.81 5.40
C SER A 37 4.98 -11.36 4.90
N LYS A 38 5.96 -11.04 4.03
CA LYS A 38 6.00 -9.78 3.26
C LYS A 38 4.74 -9.55 2.42
N CYS A 39 4.05 -10.62 1.98
CA CYS A 39 2.81 -10.51 1.23
C CYS A 39 1.67 -9.97 2.10
N HIS A 40 1.59 -10.39 3.36
CA HIS A 40 0.60 -9.86 4.31
C HIS A 40 0.87 -8.38 4.63
N LEU A 41 2.14 -8.02 4.83
CA LEU A 41 2.51 -6.61 5.02
C LEU A 41 2.15 -5.78 3.77
N CYS A 42 2.51 -6.25 2.58
CA CYS A 42 2.19 -5.56 1.32
C CYS A 42 0.67 -5.36 1.14
N LEU A 43 -0.13 -6.37 1.49
CA LEU A 43 -1.59 -6.28 1.45
C LEU A 43 -2.13 -5.22 2.41
N ASP A 44 -1.65 -5.23 3.66
CA ASP A 44 -2.08 -4.28 4.70
C ASP A 44 -1.71 -2.83 4.33
N LEU A 45 -0.50 -2.63 3.79
CA LEU A 45 -0.06 -1.33 3.26
C LEU A 45 -0.96 -0.86 2.11
N ARG A 46 -1.24 -1.73 1.13
CA ARG A 46 -2.11 -1.39 -0.01
C ARG A 46 -3.54 -1.08 0.44
N ARG A 47 -4.05 -1.78 1.45
CA ARG A 47 -5.36 -1.51 2.06
C ARG A 47 -5.40 -0.12 2.68
N HIS A 48 -4.44 0.22 3.54
CA HIS A 48 -4.33 1.56 4.14
C HIS A 48 -4.26 2.66 3.08
N LEU A 49 -3.40 2.48 2.07
CA LEU A 49 -3.25 3.44 0.98
C LEU A 49 -4.55 3.56 0.15
N ALA A 50 -5.29 2.48 -0.06
CA ALA A 50 -6.57 2.52 -0.78
C ALA A 50 -7.65 3.30 0.00
N GLU A 51 -7.65 3.22 1.33
CA GLU A 51 -8.58 3.95 2.20
C GLU A 51 -8.43 5.48 2.08
N THR A 52 -7.24 5.98 1.76
CA THR A 52 -7.00 7.42 1.52
C THR A 52 -7.74 7.97 0.30
N GLY A 53 -8.07 7.11 -0.68
CA GLY A 53 -8.67 7.52 -1.96
C GLY A 53 -7.75 8.36 -2.86
N GLN A 54 -6.49 8.58 -2.49
CA GLN A 54 -5.56 9.43 -3.24
C GLN A 54 -4.92 8.71 -4.43
N PHE A 55 -4.91 7.37 -4.42
CA PHE A 55 -4.22 6.56 -5.42
C PHE A 55 -5.22 5.83 -6.32
N ARG A 56 -5.41 6.36 -7.54
CA ARG A 56 -6.24 5.71 -8.57
C ARG A 56 -5.79 4.28 -8.93
N GLU A 57 -4.53 3.96 -8.68
CA GLU A 57 -3.92 2.64 -8.92
C GLU A 57 -4.45 1.56 -7.98
N LEU A 58 -5.02 1.96 -6.84
CA LEU A 58 -5.62 1.08 -5.84
C LEU A 58 -7.15 1.03 -5.97
N SER A 59 -7.73 1.64 -7.00
CA SER A 59 -9.16 1.50 -7.29
C SER A 59 -9.45 0.12 -7.90
N PRO A 60 -10.61 -0.50 -7.61
CA PRO A 60 -11.64 -0.07 -6.66
C PRO A 60 -11.24 -0.32 -5.19
N ARG A 61 -11.63 0.58 -4.29
CA ARG A 61 -11.34 0.45 -2.85
C ARG A 61 -12.06 -0.75 -2.25
N GLU A 62 -13.24 -1.07 -2.76
CA GLU A 62 -14.11 -2.18 -2.38
C GLU A 62 -13.38 -3.53 -2.44
N PHE A 63 -12.37 -3.67 -3.31
CA PHE A 63 -11.51 -4.85 -3.35
C PHE A 63 -10.84 -5.13 -2.00
N TYR A 64 -10.36 -4.09 -1.32
CA TYR A 64 -9.64 -4.21 -0.04
C TYR A 64 -10.56 -4.33 1.17
N GLU A 65 -11.84 -3.97 1.02
CA GLU A 65 -12.84 -4.12 2.08
C GLU A 65 -13.33 -5.56 2.24
N HIS A 66 -13.20 -6.37 1.18
CA HIS A 66 -13.66 -7.77 1.13
C HIS A 66 -12.54 -8.81 1.31
N LEU A 67 -11.34 -8.38 1.73
CA LEU A 67 -10.14 -9.19 1.95
C LEU A 67 -9.98 -9.66 3.40
#